data_AF-A0A4R6G170-F1
#
_entry.id   AF-A0A4R6G170-F1
#
_cell.length_a   1.000
_cell.length_b   1.000
_cell.length_c   1.000
_cell.angle_alpha   90.00
_cell.angle_beta   90.00
_cell.angle_gamma   90.00
#
_symmetry.space_group_name_H-M   'P 1'
#
loop_
_entity.id
_entity.type
_entity.pdbx_description
1 polymer ?
#
loop_
_entity_poly.entity_id
_entity_poly.type
_entity_poly.pdbx_seq_one_letter_code
_entity_poly.pdbx_strand_id
1 'polypeptide(L)'
;MSNVIIHHLAPVDHASAQGKQKEVLDVALKQVGFIPNMYANMANAPAVLSTYLHGYALFRSESGLTPVEQEVVFLVISQYNGCNYCTAAHSMIADKMSGVPKDVLQAIRAQQPIPDAKLAALAAMAVEMVAKHGQPSQAVVKAFLNAGYQERDLLYIILAAAVKALSNYSNQAFGTQVDEKFAAYKVD
;
A
#
# COMPACT_ATOMS: atom_id res chain seq x y z
N MET A 1 6.77 15.91 10.45
CA MET A 1 7.40 16.60 9.29
C MET A 1 8.15 15.56 8.48
N SER A 2 7.70 15.24 7.26
CA SER A 2 8.42 14.29 6.42
C SER A 2 9.77 14.90 6.01
N ASN A 3 10.86 14.18 6.26
CA ASN A 3 12.17 14.57 5.75
C ASN A 3 12.21 14.25 4.24
N VAL A 4 11.79 15.20 3.41
CA VAL A 4 11.87 15.08 1.95
C VAL A 4 13.34 14.98 1.57
N ILE A 5 13.71 13.99 0.75
CA ILE A 5 15.11 13.74 0.35
C ILE A 5 15.34 13.81 -1.16
N ILE A 6 14.27 13.86 -1.97
CA ILE A 6 14.35 14.11 -3.41
C ILE A 6 13.84 15.52 -3.68
N HIS A 7 14.76 16.42 -4.05
CA HIS A 7 14.46 17.85 -4.25
C HIS A 7 14.52 18.32 -5.70
N HIS A 8 15.17 17.56 -6.58
CA HIS A 8 15.47 18.01 -7.95
C HIS A 8 14.69 17.29 -9.05
N LEU A 9 14.01 16.20 -8.73
CA LEU A 9 13.13 15.51 -9.67
C LEU A 9 11.72 16.09 -9.53
N ALA A 10 11.21 16.64 -10.63
CA ALA A 10 9.82 17.08 -10.71
C ALA A 10 8.89 15.88 -11.00
N PRO A 11 7.61 15.92 -10.59
CA PRO A 11 6.62 14.94 -11.04
C PRO A 11 6.57 14.92 -12.57
N VAL A 12 6.56 13.73 -13.16
CA VAL A 12 6.48 13.58 -14.62
C VAL A 12 5.03 13.81 -15.07
N ASP A 13 4.82 14.82 -15.89
CA ASP A 13 3.53 15.08 -16.53
C ASP A 13 3.30 14.08 -17.69
N HIS A 14 2.15 13.41 -17.66
CA HIS A 14 1.78 12.41 -18.66
C HIS A 14 1.63 12.99 -20.07
N ALA A 15 1.21 14.25 -20.21
CA ALA A 15 1.01 14.88 -21.51
C ALA A 15 2.34 15.16 -22.24
N SER A 16 3.41 15.39 -21.48
CA SER A 16 4.75 15.72 -22.01
C SER A 16 5.76 14.56 -21.88
N ALA A 17 5.42 13.49 -21.16
CA ALA A 17 6.26 12.31 -21.01
C ALA A 17 6.62 11.66 -22.35
N GLN A 18 7.83 11.09 -22.44
CA GLN A 18 8.35 10.42 -23.63
C GLN A 18 8.96 9.06 -23.28
N GLY A 19 9.10 8.20 -24.31
CA GLY A 19 9.70 6.87 -24.18
C GLY A 19 9.07 6.05 -23.04
N LYS A 20 9.93 5.41 -22.24
CA LYS A 20 9.50 4.52 -21.15
C LYS A 20 8.65 5.21 -20.07
N GLN A 21 8.81 6.52 -19.86
CA GLN A 21 7.98 7.26 -18.90
C GLN A 21 6.54 7.32 -19.39
N LYS A 22 6.34 7.62 -20.68
CA LYS A 22 5.02 7.67 -21.30
C LYS A 22 4.36 6.30 -21.31
N GLU A 23 5.10 5.27 -21.70
CA GLU A 23 4.62 3.88 -21.75
C GLU A 23 4.08 3.41 -20.40
N VAL A 24 4.81 3.63 -19.31
CA VAL A 24 4.38 3.20 -17.97
C VAL A 24 3.21 4.03 -17.43
N LEU A 25 3.17 5.34 -17.73
CA LEU A 25 2.05 6.19 -17.35
C LEU A 25 0.78 5.87 -18.16
N ASP A 26 0.89 5.45 -19.42
CA ASP A 26 -0.26 4.98 -20.21
C ASP A 26 -0.89 3.72 -19.60
N VAL A 27 -0.05 2.78 -19.14
CA VAL A 27 -0.53 1.60 -18.39
C VAL A 27 -1.26 2.02 -17.13
N ALA A 28 -0.67 2.93 -16.35
CA ALA A 28 -1.28 3.42 -15.12
C ALA A 28 -2.62 4.13 -15.36
N LEU A 29 -2.69 5.01 -16.37
CA LEU A 29 -3.91 5.72 -16.74
C LEU A 29 -5.03 4.75 -17.13
N LYS A 30 -4.71 3.71 -17.91
CA LYS A 30 -5.67 2.68 -18.32
C LYS A 30 -6.23 1.90 -17.13
N GLN A 31 -5.41 1.63 -16.11
CA GLN A 31 -5.81 0.85 -14.94
C GLN A 31 -6.60 1.65 -13.91
N VAL A 32 -6.25 2.92 -13.71
CA VAL A 32 -6.75 3.74 -12.59
C VAL A 32 -7.70 4.86 -13.06
N GLY A 33 -7.67 5.25 -14.33
CA GLY A 33 -8.49 6.33 -14.90
C GLY A 33 -7.97 7.74 -14.64
N PHE A 34 -6.86 7.89 -13.91
CA PHE A 34 -6.09 9.12 -13.75
C PHE A 34 -4.64 8.77 -13.39
N ILE A 35 -3.75 9.76 -13.34
CA ILE A 35 -2.38 9.60 -12.84
C ILE A 35 -2.30 10.14 -11.41
N PRO A 36 -2.25 9.28 -10.38
CA PRO A 36 -1.94 9.69 -9.01
C PRO A 36 -0.60 10.42 -8.92
N ASN A 37 -0.51 11.42 -8.05
CA ASN A 37 0.73 12.16 -7.78
C ASN A 37 1.91 11.24 -7.48
N MET A 38 1.69 10.14 -6.75
CA MET A 38 2.73 9.13 -6.49
C MET A 38 3.27 8.50 -7.78
N TYR A 39 2.41 8.20 -8.76
CA TYR A 39 2.82 7.58 -10.02
C TYR A 39 3.62 8.56 -10.87
N ALA A 40 3.19 9.83 -10.92
CA ALA A 40 3.95 10.89 -11.58
C ALA A 40 5.38 11.03 -11.00
N ASN A 41 5.52 10.90 -9.67
CA ASN A 41 6.82 10.91 -9.00
C ASN A 41 7.67 9.68 -9.38
N MET A 42 7.10 8.47 -9.28
CA MET A 42 7.81 7.22 -9.61
C MET A 42 8.21 7.12 -11.09
N ALA A 43 7.47 7.77 -12.00
CA ALA A 43 7.77 7.76 -13.43
C ALA A 43 9.12 8.43 -13.78
N ASN A 44 9.75 9.17 -12.85
CA ASN A 44 11.15 9.58 -13.00
C ASN A 44 12.10 8.38 -13.15
N ALA A 45 11.76 7.23 -12.58
CA ALA A 45 12.45 5.96 -12.77
C ALA A 45 11.44 4.89 -13.22
N PRO A 46 11.14 4.75 -14.53
CA PRO A 46 10.04 3.92 -15.03
C PRO A 46 10.00 2.49 -14.49
N ALA A 47 11.17 1.88 -14.23
CA ALA A 47 11.28 0.56 -13.62
C ALA A 47 10.58 0.48 -12.24
N VAL A 48 10.69 1.52 -11.41
CA VAL A 48 10.05 1.60 -10.09
C VAL A 48 8.53 1.54 -10.24
N LEU A 49 7.96 2.38 -11.12
CA LEU A 49 6.52 2.40 -11.34
C LEU A 49 6.05 1.08 -11.99
N SER A 50 6.76 0.54 -12.97
CA SER A 50 6.37 -0.71 -13.62
C SER A 50 6.36 -1.89 -12.64
N THR A 51 7.37 -1.98 -11.76
CA THR A 51 7.43 -3.03 -10.74
C THR A 51 6.33 -2.86 -9.71
N TYR A 52 6.04 -1.63 -9.29
CA TYR A 52 4.91 -1.36 -8.39
C TYR A 52 3.59 -1.81 -9.00
N LEU A 53 3.28 -1.40 -10.24
CA LEU A 53 2.02 -1.73 -10.90
C LEU A 53 1.88 -3.25 -11.08
N HIS A 54 2.95 -3.92 -11.50
CA HIS A 54 2.96 -5.36 -11.69
C HIS A 54 2.76 -6.11 -10.39
N GLY A 55 3.57 -5.83 -9.36
CA GLY A 55 3.45 -6.51 -8.06
C GLY A 55 2.11 -6.21 -7.36
N TYR A 56 1.60 -4.98 -7.48
CA TYR A 56 0.28 -4.62 -6.98
C TYR A 56 -0.82 -5.45 -7.65
N ALA A 57 -0.79 -5.56 -8.99
CA ALA A 57 -1.76 -6.35 -9.73
C ALA A 57 -1.71 -7.84 -9.33
N LEU A 58 -0.51 -8.43 -9.26
CA LEU A 58 -0.34 -9.83 -8.87
C LEU A 58 -0.80 -10.10 -7.43
N PHE A 59 -0.51 -9.22 -6.48
CA PHE A 59 -1.03 -9.36 -5.13
C PHE A 59 -2.57 -9.36 -5.11
N ARG A 60 -3.21 -8.48 -5.89
CA ARG A 60 -4.67 -8.42 -5.99
C ARG A 60 -5.28 -9.65 -6.63
N SER A 61 -4.69 -10.18 -7.70
CA SER A 61 -5.27 -11.27 -8.48
C SER A 61 -4.89 -12.66 -7.99
N GLU A 62 -3.72 -12.84 -7.37
CA GLU A 62 -3.16 -14.18 -7.12
C GLU A 62 -3.04 -14.53 -5.63
N SER A 63 -3.12 -13.56 -4.71
CA SER A 63 -2.95 -13.82 -3.28
C SER A 63 -3.92 -14.85 -2.73
N GLY A 64 -5.16 -14.83 -3.21
CA GLY A 64 -6.27 -15.61 -2.65
C GLY A 64 -6.90 -14.98 -1.40
N LEU A 65 -6.36 -13.84 -0.95
CA LEU A 65 -6.98 -12.99 0.07
C LEU A 65 -8.19 -12.25 -0.51
N THR A 66 -9.22 -12.07 0.31
CA THR A 66 -10.39 -11.27 -0.07
C THR A 66 -10.02 -9.78 -0.25
N PRO A 67 -10.82 -8.98 -0.99
CA PRO A 67 -10.58 -7.54 -1.12
C PRO A 67 -10.44 -6.81 0.22
N VAL A 68 -11.20 -7.24 1.25
CA VAL A 68 -11.10 -6.72 2.62
C VAL A 68 -9.72 -7.02 3.22
N GLU A 69 -9.29 -8.28 3.18
CA GLU A 69 -8.00 -8.73 3.71
C GLU A 69 -6.81 -8.05 3.00
N GLN A 70 -6.91 -7.89 1.68
CA GLN A 70 -5.89 -7.19 0.87
C GLN A 70 -5.73 -5.73 1.32
N GLU A 71 -6.83 -5.02 1.58
CA GLU A 71 -6.75 -3.66 2.12
C GLU A 71 -6.24 -3.61 3.55
N VAL A 72 -6.63 -4.58 4.40
CA VAL A 72 -6.07 -4.66 5.76
C VAL A 72 -4.54 -4.74 5.69
N VAL A 73 -3.98 -5.62 4.84
CA VAL A 73 -2.52 -5.75 4.66
C VAL A 73 -1.89 -4.44 4.16
N PHE A 74 -2.42 -3.85 3.09
CA PHE A 74 -1.83 -2.63 2.55
C PHE A 74 -1.94 -1.43 3.50
N LEU A 75 -3.05 -1.31 4.21
CA LEU A 75 -3.32 -0.20 5.10
C LEU A 75 -2.47 -0.29 6.37
N VAL A 76 -2.37 -1.46 7.02
CA VAL A 76 -1.56 -1.61 8.24
C VAL A 76 -0.07 -1.43 7.96
N ILE A 77 0.43 -1.92 6.81
CA ILE A 77 1.83 -1.69 6.41
C ILE A 77 2.08 -0.21 6.14
N SER A 78 1.18 0.46 5.41
CA SER A 78 1.33 1.89 5.09
C SER A 78 1.27 2.77 6.33
N GLN A 79 0.39 2.43 7.27
CA GLN A 79 0.27 3.11 8.56
C GLN A 79 1.50 2.85 9.43
N TYR A 80 1.98 1.61 9.52
CA TYR A 80 3.21 1.27 10.25
C TYR A 80 4.44 2.00 9.70
N ASN A 81 4.57 2.06 8.38
CA ASN A 81 5.67 2.78 7.71
C ASN A 81 5.55 4.31 7.83
N GLY A 82 4.44 4.85 8.36
CA GLY A 82 4.22 6.30 8.48
C GLY A 82 4.02 6.98 7.12
N CYS A 83 3.38 6.32 6.16
CA CYS A 83 3.12 6.89 4.84
C CYS A 83 1.70 7.47 4.73
N ASN A 84 1.55 8.75 5.05
CA ASN A 84 0.25 9.43 5.05
C ASN A 84 -0.47 9.37 3.69
N TYR A 85 0.27 9.47 2.58
CA TYR A 85 -0.29 9.33 1.23
C TYR A 85 -0.94 7.96 1.01
N CYS A 86 -0.19 6.89 1.28
CA CYS A 86 -0.69 5.53 1.07
C CYS A 86 -1.81 5.20 2.07
N THR A 87 -1.72 5.67 3.31
CA THR A 87 -2.79 5.51 4.29
C THR A 87 -4.08 6.18 3.83
N ALA A 88 -4.01 7.40 3.28
CA ALA A 88 -5.18 8.09 2.72
C ALA A 88 -5.78 7.34 1.52
N ALA A 89 -4.94 6.98 0.53
CA ALA A 89 -5.39 6.28 -0.67
C ALA A 89 -6.03 4.92 -0.34
N HIS A 90 -5.37 4.08 0.46
CA HIS A 90 -5.89 2.78 0.85
C HIS A 90 -7.09 2.86 1.79
N SER A 91 -7.24 3.93 2.58
CA SER A 91 -8.46 4.15 3.36
C SER A 91 -9.67 4.42 2.47
N MET A 92 -9.49 5.19 1.39
CA MET A 92 -10.55 5.41 0.41
C MET A 92 -10.93 4.12 -0.29
N ILE A 93 -9.95 3.33 -0.75
CA ILE A 93 -10.20 2.05 -1.42
C ILE A 93 -10.89 1.06 -0.48
N ALA A 94 -10.43 0.98 0.78
CA ALA A 94 -11.05 0.19 1.83
C ALA A 94 -12.54 0.51 2.02
N ASP A 95 -12.89 1.80 2.13
CA ASP A 95 -14.27 2.24 2.35
C ASP A 95 -15.15 2.15 1.09
N LYS A 96 -14.62 2.57 -0.08
CA LYS A 96 -15.43 2.76 -1.29
C LYS A 96 -15.43 1.57 -2.24
N MET A 97 -14.44 0.69 -2.18
CA MET A 97 -14.25 -0.36 -3.18
C MET A 97 -14.19 -1.76 -2.58
N SER A 98 -13.47 -1.94 -1.47
CA SER A 98 -13.22 -3.27 -0.91
C SER A 98 -14.19 -3.69 0.18
N GLY A 99 -14.98 -2.76 0.72
CA GLY A 99 -16.00 -3.07 1.74
C GLY A 99 -15.41 -3.43 3.10
N VAL A 100 -14.27 -2.84 3.47
CA VAL A 100 -13.68 -3.04 4.81
C VAL A 100 -14.68 -2.48 5.85
N PRO A 101 -15.04 -3.26 6.88
CA PRO A 101 -15.92 -2.76 7.94
C PRO A 101 -15.41 -1.46 8.55
N LYS A 102 -16.33 -0.52 8.81
CA LYS A 102 -16.00 0.84 9.23
C LYS A 102 -15.19 0.87 10.54
N ASP A 103 -15.54 0.01 11.49
CA ASP A 103 -14.85 -0.16 12.76
C ASP A 103 -13.43 -0.72 12.60
N VAL A 104 -13.23 -1.67 11.69
CA VAL A 104 -11.90 -2.18 11.31
C VAL A 104 -11.06 -1.08 10.68
N LEU A 105 -11.60 -0.34 9.70
CA LEU A 105 -10.91 0.77 9.06
C LEU A 105 -10.53 1.86 10.08
N GLN A 106 -11.45 2.22 10.97
CA GLN A 106 -11.20 3.19 12.03
C GLN A 106 -10.13 2.71 12.99
N ALA A 107 -10.18 1.44 13.40
CA ALA A 107 -9.18 0.85 14.30
C ALA A 107 -7.78 0.90 13.68
N ILE A 108 -7.64 0.49 12.41
CA ILE A 108 -6.35 0.55 11.70
C ILE A 108 -5.84 1.99 11.61
N ARG A 109 -6.69 2.95 11.21
CA ARG A 109 -6.31 4.36 11.08
C ARG A 109 -5.89 4.98 12.42
N ALA A 110 -6.50 4.56 13.52
CA ALA A 110 -6.24 5.08 14.86
C ALA A 110 -5.19 4.28 15.66
N GLN A 111 -4.51 3.30 15.05
CA GLN A 111 -3.57 2.40 15.74
C GLN A 111 -4.21 1.68 16.94
N GLN A 112 -5.50 1.34 16.82
CA GLN A 112 -6.27 0.66 17.88
C GLN A 112 -6.47 -0.83 17.55
N PRO A 113 -6.81 -1.66 18.55
CA PRO A 113 -7.15 -3.06 18.33
C PRO A 113 -8.27 -3.24 17.29
N ILE A 114 -8.04 -4.12 16.33
CA ILE A 114 -9.04 -4.48 15.31
C ILE A 114 -10.09 -5.41 15.95
N PRO A 115 -11.40 -5.12 15.83
CA PRO A 115 -12.44 -5.89 16.49
C PRO A 115 -12.68 -7.29 15.89
N ASP A 116 -12.38 -7.48 14.61
CA ASP A 116 -12.42 -8.79 13.95
C ASP A 116 -11.13 -9.58 14.25
N ALA A 117 -11.27 -10.72 14.93
CA ALA A 117 -10.13 -11.53 15.36
C ALA A 117 -9.29 -12.09 14.20
N LYS A 118 -9.93 -12.42 13.06
CA LYS A 118 -9.23 -12.97 11.89
C LYS A 118 -8.43 -11.86 11.21
N LEU A 119 -9.04 -10.70 10.98
CA LEU A 119 -8.36 -9.54 10.41
C LEU A 119 -7.28 -8.98 11.35
N ALA A 120 -7.48 -9.07 12.67
CA ALA A 120 -6.46 -8.71 13.65
C ALA A 120 -5.21 -9.60 13.55
N ALA A 121 -5.38 -10.91 13.36
CA ALA A 121 -4.27 -11.83 13.15
C ALA A 121 -3.51 -11.55 11.85
N LEU A 122 -4.23 -11.27 10.75
CA LEU A 122 -3.64 -10.85 9.48
C LEU A 122 -2.84 -9.54 9.62
N ALA A 123 -3.43 -8.55 10.28
CA ALA A 123 -2.81 -7.26 10.53
C ALA A 123 -1.52 -7.39 11.36
N ALA A 124 -1.57 -8.14 12.46
CA ALA A 124 -0.41 -8.37 13.31
C ALA A 124 0.74 -9.06 12.56
N MET A 125 0.41 -10.06 11.74
CA MET A 125 1.37 -10.76 10.89
C MET A 125 2.01 -9.82 9.86
N ALA A 126 1.21 -9.02 9.16
CA ALA A 126 1.71 -8.04 8.18
C ALA A 126 2.60 -6.96 8.81
N VAL A 127 2.21 -6.45 10.00
CA VAL A 127 3.01 -5.47 10.74
C VAL A 127 4.31 -6.08 11.24
N GLU A 128 4.30 -7.25 11.89
CA GLU A 128 5.54 -7.87 12.38
C GLU A 128 6.49 -8.25 11.24
N MET A 129 5.96 -8.67 10.08
CA MET A 129 6.78 -8.97 8.91
C MET A 129 7.65 -7.78 8.51
N VAL A 130 7.08 -6.57 8.51
CA VAL A 130 7.81 -5.33 8.16
C VAL A 130 8.64 -4.84 9.34
N ALA A 131 8.06 -4.79 10.54
CA ALA A 131 8.68 -4.27 11.75
C ALA A 131 9.95 -5.02 12.16
N LYS A 132 9.98 -6.33 11.92
CA LYS A 132 11.09 -7.22 12.29
C LYS A 132 11.88 -7.71 11.08
N HIS A 133 11.79 -7.01 9.94
CA HIS A 133 12.57 -7.32 8.75
C HIS A 133 12.49 -8.79 8.32
N GLY A 134 11.27 -9.34 8.26
CA GLY A 134 11.01 -10.73 7.85
C GLY A 134 11.14 -11.76 8.98
N GLN A 135 11.32 -11.35 10.23
CA GLN A 135 11.50 -12.24 11.38
C GLN A 135 10.35 -12.07 12.41
N PRO A 136 9.11 -12.40 12.04
CA PRO A 136 7.99 -12.39 12.98
C PRO A 136 8.22 -13.40 14.11
N SER A 137 7.61 -13.13 15.26
CA SER A 137 7.65 -14.06 16.38
C SER A 137 6.85 -15.32 16.08
N GLN A 138 7.28 -16.45 16.66
CA GLN A 138 6.55 -17.72 16.52
C GLN A 138 5.11 -17.64 17.05
N ALA A 139 4.87 -16.77 18.05
CA ALA A 139 3.54 -16.51 18.57
C ALA A 139 2.61 -15.88 17.53
N VAL A 140 3.09 -14.88 16.77
CA VAL A 140 2.31 -14.22 15.72
C VAL A 140 2.09 -15.15 14.53
N VAL A 141 3.11 -15.91 14.10
CA VAL A 141 2.96 -16.92 13.04
C VAL A 141 1.90 -17.96 13.43
N LYS A 142 1.94 -18.48 14.67
CA LYS A 142 0.94 -19.43 15.16
C LYS A 142 -0.46 -18.82 15.21
N ALA A 143 -0.61 -17.58 15.68
CA ALA A 143 -1.91 -16.90 15.72
C ALA A 143 -2.49 -16.70 14.32
N PHE A 144 -1.65 -16.33 13.35
CA PHE A 144 -2.01 -16.19 11.95
C PHE A 144 -2.54 -17.50 11.34
N LEU A 145 -1.80 -18.60 11.50
CA LEU A 145 -2.21 -19.91 11.00
C LEU A 145 -3.49 -20.42 11.71
N ASN A 146 -3.59 -20.21 13.02
CA ASN A 146 -4.80 -20.58 13.79
C ASN A 146 -6.05 -19.78 13.39
N ALA A 147 -5.89 -18.57 12.84
CA ALA A 147 -6.98 -17.78 12.29
C ALA A 147 -7.50 -18.28 10.92
N GLY A 148 -6.89 -19.36 10.40
CA GLY A 148 -7.29 -20.02 9.15
C GLY A 148 -6.52 -19.54 7.91
N TYR A 149 -5.46 -18.74 8.08
CA TYR A 149 -4.53 -18.44 7.00
C TYR A 149 -3.50 -19.56 6.81
N GLN A 150 -2.83 -19.56 5.67
CA GLN A 150 -1.88 -20.59 5.26
C GLN A 150 -0.47 -20.03 5.10
N GLU A 151 0.54 -20.90 5.13
CA GLU A 151 1.93 -20.49 4.90
C GLU A 151 2.13 -19.79 3.54
N ARG A 152 1.34 -20.16 2.53
CA ARG A 152 1.33 -19.49 1.23
C ARG A 152 0.98 -18.00 1.36
N ASP A 153 0.08 -17.63 2.28
CA ASP A 153 -0.35 -16.26 2.48
C ASP A 153 0.79 -15.39 3.05
N LEU A 154 1.75 -16.00 3.76
CA LEU A 154 2.97 -15.30 4.22
C LEU A 154 3.81 -14.80 3.05
N LEU A 155 3.92 -15.57 1.96
CA LEU A 155 4.63 -15.13 0.75
C LEU A 155 3.94 -13.93 0.08
N TYR A 156 2.61 -13.89 0.13
CA TYR A 156 1.86 -12.75 -0.38
C TYR A 156 1.92 -11.52 0.53
N ILE A 157 2.08 -11.70 1.85
CA ILE A 157 2.41 -10.60 2.76
C ILE A 157 3.81 -10.04 2.44
N ILE A 158 4.78 -10.89 2.10
CA ILE A 158 6.11 -10.42 1.63
C ILE A 158 5.99 -9.63 0.32
N LEU A 159 5.20 -10.12 -0.65
CA LEU A 159 4.93 -9.38 -1.88
C LEU A 159 4.28 -8.02 -1.60
N ALA A 160 3.26 -7.99 -0.73
CA ALA A 160 2.60 -6.75 -0.34
C ALA A 160 3.58 -5.78 0.34
N ALA A 161 4.43 -6.28 1.23
CA ALA A 161 5.47 -5.49 1.88
C ALA A 161 6.46 -4.88 0.86
N ALA A 162 6.88 -5.63 -0.15
CA ALA A 162 7.73 -5.12 -1.23
C ALA A 162 7.03 -4.02 -2.05
N VAL A 163 5.76 -4.24 -2.43
CA VAL A 163 4.93 -3.23 -3.14
C VAL A 163 4.73 -1.98 -2.29
N LYS A 164 4.54 -2.14 -0.97
CA LYS A 164 4.41 -1.03 -0.03
C LYS A 164 5.73 -0.33 0.22
N ALA A 165 6.87 -1.01 0.27
CA ALA A 165 8.17 -0.35 0.32
C ALA A 165 8.38 0.59 -0.88
N LEU A 166 8.10 0.13 -2.11
CA LEU A 166 8.17 0.97 -3.31
C LEU A 166 7.31 2.24 -3.17
N SER A 167 6.04 2.08 -2.80
CA SER A 167 5.09 3.20 -2.68
C SER A 167 5.34 4.10 -1.48
N ASN A 168 5.48 3.54 -0.29
CA ASN A 168 5.66 4.28 0.95
C ASN A 168 6.96 5.09 0.93
N TYR A 169 8.07 4.48 0.52
CA TYR A 169 9.36 5.15 0.53
C TYR A 169 9.45 6.20 -0.57
N SER A 170 8.90 5.94 -1.76
CA SER A 170 8.81 6.97 -2.80
C SER A 170 7.99 8.17 -2.31
N ASN A 171 6.85 7.95 -1.66
CA ASN A 171 6.03 9.06 -1.16
C ASN A 171 6.72 9.87 -0.08
N GLN A 172 7.43 9.22 0.83
CA GLN A 172 8.22 9.93 1.85
C GLN A 172 9.37 10.70 1.21
N ALA A 173 10.08 10.08 0.26
CA ALA A 173 11.23 10.68 -0.39
C ALA A 173 10.86 11.96 -1.17
N PHE A 174 9.71 11.96 -1.83
CA PHE A 174 9.19 13.11 -2.58
C PHE A 174 8.33 14.07 -1.75
N GLY A 175 7.90 13.70 -0.54
CA GLY A 175 6.88 14.47 0.19
C GLY A 175 5.56 14.57 -0.60
N THR A 176 5.16 13.47 -1.26
CA THR A 176 4.05 13.45 -2.20
C THR A 176 2.77 14.00 -1.58
N GLN A 177 2.19 15.00 -2.23
CA GLN A 177 0.90 15.57 -1.83
C GLN A 177 -0.24 14.62 -2.15
N VAL A 178 -1.15 14.43 -1.19
CA VAL A 178 -2.35 13.58 -1.37
C VAL A 178 -3.23 14.17 -2.46
N ASP A 179 -3.56 13.37 -3.46
CA ASP A 179 -4.48 13.74 -4.54
C ASP A 179 -5.86 14.14 -3.99
N GLU A 180 -6.54 15.05 -4.69
CA GLU A 180 -7.87 15.53 -4.29
C GLU A 180 -8.88 14.39 -4.15
N LYS A 181 -8.77 13.35 -4.99
CA LYS A 181 -9.61 12.13 -4.92
C LYS A 181 -9.51 11.39 -3.58
N PHE A 182 -8.42 11.57 -2.82
CA PHE A 182 -8.20 10.94 -1.52
C PHE A 182 -8.31 11.93 -0.37
N ALA A 183 -8.64 13.21 -0.63
CA ALA A 183 -8.59 14.29 0.34
C ALA A 183 -9.45 14.02 1.59
N ALA A 184 -10.62 13.41 1.43
CA ALA A 184 -11.52 13.06 2.53
C ALA A 184 -10.93 12.03 3.52
N TYR A 185 -9.83 11.35 3.15
CA TYR A 185 -9.16 10.34 3.96
C TYR A 185 -7.76 10.75 4.40
N LYS A 186 -7.37 12.02 4.21
CA LYS A 186 -6.09 12.55 4.70
C LYS A 186 -5.88 12.19 6.18
N VAL A 187 -4.62 11.96 6.52
CA VAL A 187 -4.14 11.70 7.87
C VAL A 187 -2.99 12.64 8.15
N ASP A 188 -2.88 13.08 9.40
CA ASP A 188 -1.87 14.02 9.87
C ASP A 188 -0.52 13.35 10.12
#